data_AF-A0A3B8VVB3-F1
#
_entry.id   AF-A0A3B8VVB3-F1
#
_cell.length_a   1.000
_cell.length_b   1.000
_cell.length_c   1.000
_cell.angle_alpha   90.00
_cell.angle_beta   90.00
_cell.angle_gamma   90.00
#
_symmetry.space_group_name_H-M   'P 1'
#
loop_
_entity.id
_entity.type
_entity.pdbx_description
1 polymer ?
#
loop_
_entity_poly.entity_id
_entity_poly.type
_entity_poly.pdbx_seq_one_letter_code
_entity_poly.pdbx_strand_id
1 'polypeptide(L)'
;MLMTGVGIFDVKQDGRYIPEDQITMPQHFRNNGYRTFGTGKWHNCFASFNRSFEEGDNIFFGGMHTYQSNGHFAPRLHHYNKEGNYKEPFVGNCFSSEMFADAAVQFLNSTAKDDRPFFAYVAFTSPHDPRTPPPGYGQKYMSDTLHLPVNYSDMPPYDTGDLDIRDEVIRPFPRTQKMVKEEMALYYGMVSEVDTQIGRVLDALEKSGQLENTIIVFAADNGLAVGQHGLLGKQNLYNHSVRVPLVMVGKGIKQGAKNSSGCYLYDVYPTVCEAAGLSVPECVKGQSFKSLLSGKNKQHRDLISLNYSNLIRGIVKDNFKLIAYNVKGKNYYELYDLAVDPKETKNLIDEAKHVARIAQLKQIMIEESKKNGDFCQLDQPQWNCPEKLSWDDALKLNP
;
A
#
# COMPACT_ATOMS: atom_id res chain seq x y z
N MET A 1 -7.44 2.17 5.43
CA MET A 1 -6.52 1.15 5.93
C MET A 1 -7.06 -0.24 5.57
N LEU A 2 -6.25 -1.07 4.90
CA LEU A 2 -6.67 -2.38 4.35
C LEU A 2 -7.36 -3.26 5.40
N MET A 3 -6.75 -3.40 6.58
CA MET A 3 -7.21 -4.35 7.59
C MET A 3 -8.45 -3.90 8.36
N THR A 4 -8.77 -2.60 8.41
CA THR A 4 -9.95 -2.11 9.15
C THR A 4 -11.07 -1.63 8.23
N GLY A 5 -10.80 -1.43 6.94
CA GLY A 5 -11.81 -1.00 5.99
C GLY A 5 -12.21 0.48 6.12
N VAL A 6 -11.46 1.28 6.89
CA VAL A 6 -11.76 2.70 7.13
C VAL A 6 -10.89 3.65 6.30
N GLY A 7 -11.32 4.89 6.09
CA GLY A 7 -10.57 5.93 5.38
C GLY A 7 -9.42 6.51 6.21
N ILE A 8 -8.52 7.28 5.58
CA ILE A 8 -7.32 7.84 6.26
C ILE A 8 -7.68 8.75 7.44
N PHE A 9 -8.78 9.50 7.37
CA PHE A 9 -9.22 10.41 8.43
C PHE A 9 -9.89 9.70 9.62
N ASP A 10 -10.17 8.40 9.51
CA ASP A 10 -10.66 7.56 10.60
C ASP A 10 -9.54 6.76 11.29
N VAL A 11 -8.34 6.82 10.74
CA VAL A 11 -7.17 6.13 11.29
C VAL A 11 -6.65 6.89 12.50
N LYS A 12 -6.34 6.15 13.58
CA LYS A 12 -5.78 6.67 14.82
C LYS A 12 -4.26 6.55 14.82
N GLN A 13 -3.56 7.58 15.32
CA GLN A 13 -2.10 7.57 15.49
C GLN A 13 -1.31 7.08 14.25
N ASP A 14 -1.65 7.58 13.06
CA ASP A 14 -1.08 7.15 11.77
C ASP A 14 -1.16 5.63 11.52
N GLY A 15 -2.15 4.97 12.12
CA GLY A 15 -2.40 3.54 12.02
C GLY A 15 -1.60 2.70 13.01
N ARG A 16 -0.65 3.27 13.76
CA ARG A 16 0.09 2.51 14.77
C ARG A 16 -0.82 1.90 15.82
N TYR A 17 -1.85 2.63 16.22
CA TYR A 17 -2.89 2.14 17.11
C TYR A 17 -4.15 1.86 16.31
N ILE A 18 -4.67 0.64 16.43
CA ILE A 18 -6.01 0.30 15.94
C ILE A 18 -6.89 0.16 17.18
N PRO A 19 -7.95 0.97 17.34
CA PRO A 19 -8.87 0.85 18.46
C PRO A 19 -9.72 -0.43 18.38
N GLU A 20 -10.34 -0.83 19.49
CA GLU A 20 -11.11 -2.09 19.56
C GLU A 20 -12.44 -2.04 18.80
N ASP A 21 -13.00 -0.85 18.62
CA ASP A 21 -14.21 -0.60 17.83
C ASP A 21 -13.97 -0.69 16.30
N GLN A 22 -12.70 -0.66 15.86
CA GLN A 22 -12.29 -0.94 14.49
C GLN A 22 -11.89 -2.41 14.35
N ILE A 23 -12.90 -3.27 14.12
CA ILE A 23 -12.72 -4.71 13.95
C ILE A 23 -11.89 -4.99 12.70
N THR A 24 -10.73 -5.61 12.88
CA THR A 24 -9.85 -5.94 11.75
C THR A 24 -10.41 -7.11 10.94
N MET A 25 -10.06 -7.19 9.66
CA MET A 25 -10.45 -8.26 8.76
C MET A 25 -10.09 -9.66 9.29
N PRO A 26 -8.86 -9.92 9.75
CA PRO A 26 -8.55 -11.22 10.34
C PRO A 26 -9.35 -11.46 11.63
N GLN A 27 -9.52 -10.45 12.50
CA GLN A 27 -10.33 -10.57 13.72
C GLN A 27 -11.78 -10.98 13.40
N HIS A 28 -12.37 -10.37 12.38
CA HIS A 28 -13.74 -10.69 11.97
C HIS A 28 -13.85 -12.12 11.43
N PHE A 29 -12.89 -12.58 10.62
CA PHE A 29 -12.85 -13.95 10.13
C PHE A 29 -12.67 -14.94 11.27
N ARG A 30 -11.79 -14.65 12.23
CA ARG A 30 -11.59 -15.46 13.44
C ARG A 30 -12.88 -15.63 14.24
N ASN A 31 -13.60 -14.52 14.44
CA ASN A 31 -14.88 -14.53 15.15
C ASN A 31 -15.97 -15.35 14.44
N ASN A 32 -15.80 -15.64 13.14
CA ASN A 32 -16.69 -16.46 12.32
C ASN A 32 -16.12 -17.87 12.05
N GLY A 33 -15.24 -18.36 12.93
CA GLY A 33 -14.78 -19.75 12.92
C GLY A 33 -13.61 -20.04 11.99
N TYR A 34 -12.98 -19.02 11.41
CA TYR A 34 -11.76 -19.21 10.62
C TYR A 34 -10.53 -19.35 11.53
N ARG A 35 -9.61 -20.21 11.12
CA ARG A 35 -8.21 -20.15 11.58
C ARG A 35 -7.56 -18.90 11.00
N THR A 36 -6.84 -18.15 11.82
CA THR A 36 -6.24 -16.89 11.37
C THR A 36 -4.75 -16.86 11.64
N PHE A 37 -3.97 -16.68 10.58
CA PHE A 37 -2.52 -16.72 10.60
C PHE A 37 -1.92 -15.42 10.07
N GLY A 38 -0.87 -14.92 10.73
CA GLY A 38 -0.11 -13.75 10.30
C GLY A 38 1.40 -13.97 10.30
N THR A 39 2.07 -13.52 9.24
CA THR A 39 3.53 -13.47 9.13
C THR A 39 3.99 -12.23 8.36
N GLY A 40 5.21 -11.77 8.62
CA GLY A 40 5.75 -10.58 7.97
C GLY A 40 5.30 -9.26 8.61
N LYS A 41 5.22 -8.20 7.80
CA LYS A 41 5.01 -6.83 8.28
C LYS A 41 3.58 -6.61 8.76
N TRP A 42 3.43 -6.30 10.05
CA TRP A 42 2.18 -5.80 10.62
C TRP A 42 2.17 -4.28 10.73
N HIS A 43 3.26 -3.71 11.28
CA HIS A 43 3.45 -2.27 11.44
C HIS A 43 2.39 -1.52 12.29
N ASN A 44 1.49 -2.24 12.98
CA ASN A 44 0.56 -1.69 13.96
C ASN A 44 0.83 -2.28 15.35
N CYS A 45 0.03 -1.92 16.35
CA CYS A 45 0.25 -2.29 17.74
C CYS A 45 0.13 -3.81 17.99
N PHE A 46 0.82 -4.28 19.03
CA PHE A 46 0.79 -5.68 19.47
C PHE A 46 -0.62 -6.18 19.77
N ALA A 47 -1.40 -5.35 20.47
CA ALA A 47 -2.78 -5.67 20.84
C ALA A 47 -3.66 -5.92 19.61
N SER A 48 -3.42 -5.23 18.48
CA SER A 48 -4.19 -5.46 17.26
C SER A 48 -3.78 -6.74 16.54
N PHE A 49 -2.51 -7.13 16.60
CA PHE A 49 -2.09 -8.42 16.08
C PHE A 49 -2.74 -9.58 16.85
N ASN A 50 -2.67 -9.58 18.20
CA ASN A 50 -3.19 -10.67 19.02
C ASN A 50 -4.69 -10.92 18.89
N ARG A 51 -5.49 -9.86 18.77
CA ARG A 51 -6.93 -10.01 18.52
C ARG A 51 -7.25 -10.41 17.08
N SER A 52 -6.35 -10.11 16.13
CA SER A 52 -6.53 -10.44 14.72
C SER A 52 -6.23 -11.90 14.41
N PHE A 53 -5.16 -12.46 14.97
CA PHE A 53 -4.64 -13.76 14.58
C PHE A 53 -4.65 -14.77 15.73
N GLU A 54 -5.01 -16.02 15.43
CA GLU A 54 -4.95 -17.17 16.34
C GLU A 54 -3.52 -17.70 16.48
N GLU A 55 -2.73 -17.60 15.41
CA GLU A 55 -1.37 -18.09 15.29
C GLU A 55 -0.53 -17.21 14.34
N GLY A 56 0.79 -17.37 14.37
CA GLY A 56 1.70 -16.61 13.53
C GLY A 56 3.16 -16.99 13.78
N ASP A 57 4.06 -16.52 12.93
CA ASP A 57 5.49 -16.55 13.20
C ASP A 57 6.21 -15.56 12.27
N ASN A 58 7.47 -15.25 12.58
CA ASN A 58 8.30 -14.34 11.80
C ASN A 58 7.63 -12.96 11.63
N ILE A 59 7.11 -12.40 12.72
CA ILE A 59 6.30 -11.19 12.70
C ILE A 59 7.19 -9.94 12.80
N PHE A 60 7.03 -9.01 11.86
CA PHE A 60 7.73 -7.74 11.82
C PHE A 60 6.79 -6.58 12.22
N PHE A 61 6.96 -6.07 13.44
CA PHE A 61 6.21 -4.90 13.94
C PHE A 61 6.82 -3.55 13.53
N GLY A 62 8.00 -3.56 12.92
CA GLY A 62 8.68 -2.35 12.45
C GLY A 62 8.05 -1.75 11.18
N GLY A 63 8.50 -0.53 10.85
CA GLY A 63 8.13 0.11 9.58
C GLY A 63 9.02 -0.31 8.41
N MET A 64 10.31 -0.46 8.68
CA MET A 64 11.35 -0.64 7.67
C MET A 64 12.54 -1.33 8.32
N HIS A 65 13.21 -2.22 7.59
CA HIS A 65 14.49 -2.77 8.03
C HIS A 65 15.58 -1.71 7.88
N THR A 66 16.62 -1.70 8.70
CA THR A 66 17.63 -0.62 8.62
C THR A 66 18.93 -1.11 8.01
N TYR A 67 19.60 -0.27 7.21
CA TYR A 67 20.93 -0.57 6.68
C TYR A 67 21.92 -0.90 7.82
N GLN A 68 21.82 -0.20 8.96
CA GLN A 68 22.66 -0.37 10.15
C GLN A 68 22.49 -1.75 10.81
N SER A 69 21.33 -2.39 10.64
CA SER A 69 21.02 -3.70 11.19
C SER A 69 21.13 -4.82 10.16
N ASN A 70 21.92 -4.65 9.10
CA ASN A 70 22.04 -5.58 7.97
C ASN A 70 20.72 -5.86 7.23
N GLY A 71 19.77 -4.92 7.31
CA GLY A 71 18.56 -4.89 6.50
C GLY A 71 17.77 -6.19 6.49
N HIS A 72 17.36 -6.59 5.29
CA HIS A 72 16.55 -7.79 5.07
C HIS A 72 17.30 -9.10 5.35
N PHE A 73 18.63 -9.10 5.49
CA PHE A 73 19.42 -10.31 5.78
C PHE A 73 19.53 -10.65 7.26
N ALA A 74 19.17 -9.72 8.15
CA ALA A 74 19.11 -9.95 9.59
C ALA A 74 17.84 -9.30 10.17
N PRO A 75 16.65 -9.72 9.71
CA PRO A 75 15.40 -9.07 10.09
C PRO A 75 15.14 -9.26 11.59
N ARG A 76 14.64 -8.21 12.27
CA ARG A 76 14.26 -8.29 13.68
C ARG A 76 12.79 -8.67 13.81
N LEU A 77 12.53 -9.93 14.17
CA LEU A 77 11.22 -10.57 14.09
C LEU A 77 10.76 -11.05 15.47
N HIS A 78 9.49 -11.43 15.57
CA HIS A 78 8.92 -11.97 16.80
C HIS A 78 8.21 -13.28 16.51
N HIS A 79 8.36 -14.24 17.41
CA HIS A 79 7.50 -15.42 17.46
C HIS A 79 6.12 -15.01 17.96
N TYR A 80 5.10 -15.73 17.53
CA TYR A 80 3.76 -15.51 18.06
C TYR A 80 3.69 -15.80 19.56
N ASN A 81 3.03 -14.91 20.29
CA ASN A 81 2.83 -15.01 21.73
C ASN A 81 1.35 -14.79 22.03
N LYS A 82 0.67 -15.82 22.54
CA LYS A 82 -0.77 -15.78 22.79
C LYS A 82 -1.16 -14.78 23.88
N GLU A 83 -0.26 -14.47 24.81
CA GLU A 83 -0.43 -13.43 25.83
C GLU A 83 -0.21 -12.00 25.29
N GLY A 84 0.28 -11.86 24.04
CA GLY A 84 0.49 -10.59 23.38
C GLY A 84 1.77 -9.86 23.80
N ASN A 85 2.72 -10.58 24.38
CA ASN A 85 4.01 -10.04 24.76
C ASN A 85 5.03 -10.19 23.63
N TYR A 86 5.27 -9.10 22.90
CA TYR A 86 6.28 -9.02 21.83
C TYR A 86 7.40 -8.02 22.14
N LYS A 87 7.81 -7.91 23.41
CA LYS A 87 8.83 -6.92 23.80
C LYS A 87 10.22 -7.23 23.20
N GLU A 88 10.56 -8.50 23.09
CA GLU A 88 11.89 -8.94 22.68
C GLU A 88 11.85 -9.58 21.28
N PRO A 89 12.44 -8.94 20.25
CA PRO A 89 12.63 -9.56 18.96
C PRO A 89 13.78 -10.57 18.97
N PHE A 90 13.73 -11.54 18.07
CA PHE A 90 14.89 -12.33 17.65
C PHE A 90 15.45 -11.79 16.32
N VAL A 91 16.68 -12.17 15.99
CA VAL A 91 17.31 -11.83 14.71
C VAL A 91 17.22 -13.03 13.77
N GLY A 92 16.55 -12.86 12.64
CA GLY A 92 16.45 -13.87 11.58
C GLY A 92 17.81 -14.16 10.95
N ASN A 93 17.94 -15.35 10.37
CA ASN A 93 19.19 -15.88 9.83
C ASN A 93 19.23 -15.98 8.30
N CYS A 94 18.13 -15.69 7.61
CA CYS A 94 18.06 -15.59 6.17
C CYS A 94 17.28 -14.34 5.74
N PHE A 95 17.08 -14.19 4.43
CA PHE A 95 16.41 -13.03 3.88
C PHE A 95 14.95 -12.97 4.36
N SER A 96 14.48 -11.77 4.74
CA SER A 96 13.17 -11.59 5.36
C SER A 96 12.00 -12.25 4.61
N SER A 97 11.95 -12.16 3.28
CA SER A 97 10.90 -12.78 2.48
C SER A 97 10.92 -14.31 2.57
N GLU A 98 12.10 -14.92 2.65
CA GLU A 98 12.27 -16.37 2.82
C GLU A 98 11.71 -16.82 4.17
N MET A 99 12.06 -16.12 5.25
CA MET A 99 11.49 -16.37 6.59
C MET A 99 9.95 -16.27 6.58
N PHE A 100 9.39 -15.25 5.93
CA PHE A 100 7.92 -15.07 5.89
C PHE A 100 7.24 -16.17 5.08
N ALA A 101 7.82 -16.57 3.95
CA ALA A 101 7.31 -17.69 3.17
C ALA A 101 7.42 -19.02 3.94
N ASP A 102 8.51 -19.26 4.68
CA ASP A 102 8.68 -20.47 5.48
C ASP A 102 7.56 -20.61 6.52
N ALA A 103 7.24 -19.53 7.24
CA ALA A 103 6.16 -19.51 8.22
C ALA A 103 4.80 -19.79 7.54
N ALA A 104 4.52 -19.16 6.40
CA ALA A 104 3.29 -19.39 5.64
C ALA A 104 3.17 -20.83 5.12
N VAL A 105 4.26 -21.40 4.60
CA VAL A 105 4.32 -22.80 4.14
C VAL A 105 4.05 -23.77 5.30
N GLN A 106 4.67 -23.53 6.46
CA GLN A 106 4.43 -24.33 7.65
C GLN A 106 2.96 -24.27 8.10
N PHE A 107 2.37 -23.07 8.11
CA PHE A 107 0.95 -22.90 8.41
C PHE A 107 0.06 -23.67 7.42
N LEU A 108 0.27 -23.50 6.11
CA LEU A 108 -0.51 -24.19 5.07
C LEU A 108 -0.40 -25.71 5.19
N ASN A 109 0.78 -26.25 5.47
CA ASN A 109 0.97 -27.68 5.71
C ASN A 109 0.18 -28.19 6.94
N SER A 110 -0.10 -27.33 7.92
CA SER A 110 -0.91 -27.67 9.08
C SER A 110 -2.42 -27.64 8.81
N THR A 111 -2.87 -26.98 7.73
CA THR A 111 -4.30 -26.81 7.43
C THR A 111 -4.99 -28.13 7.11
N ALA A 112 -4.28 -29.12 6.55
CA ALA A 112 -4.83 -30.44 6.25
C ALA A 112 -5.30 -31.24 7.49
N LYS A 113 -5.02 -30.75 8.71
CA LYS A 113 -5.39 -31.39 9.98
C LYS A 113 -6.58 -30.73 10.69
N ASP A 114 -7.16 -29.68 10.11
CA ASP A 114 -8.26 -28.93 10.69
C ASP A 114 -9.27 -28.58 9.59
N ASP A 115 -10.54 -28.93 9.79
CA ASP A 115 -11.61 -28.69 8.81
C ASP A 115 -12.08 -27.22 8.79
N ARG A 116 -11.65 -26.38 9.74
CA ARG A 116 -11.96 -24.96 9.74
C ARG A 116 -11.36 -24.26 8.52
N PRO A 117 -12.08 -23.34 7.85
CA PRO A 117 -11.48 -22.51 6.82
C PRO A 117 -10.41 -21.59 7.42
N PHE A 118 -9.50 -21.06 6.60
CA PHE A 118 -8.43 -20.19 7.08
C PHE A 118 -8.42 -18.80 6.43
N PHE A 119 -7.84 -17.86 7.14
CA PHE A 119 -7.39 -16.56 6.66
C PHE A 119 -5.89 -16.45 6.92
N ALA A 120 -5.09 -16.28 5.88
CA ALA A 120 -3.64 -16.14 5.98
C ALA A 120 -3.20 -14.75 5.50
N TYR A 121 -2.55 -13.99 6.38
CA TYR A 121 -1.90 -12.73 6.05
C TYR A 121 -0.39 -12.94 5.91
N VAL A 122 0.10 -12.84 4.68
CA VAL A 122 1.53 -13.01 4.36
C VAL A 122 2.05 -11.68 3.81
N ALA A 123 2.74 -10.91 4.64
CA ALA A 123 3.10 -9.53 4.34
C ALA A 123 4.61 -9.36 4.14
N PHE A 124 5.05 -9.52 2.91
CA PHE A 124 6.45 -9.34 2.55
C PHE A 124 6.91 -7.89 2.74
N THR A 125 8.16 -7.70 3.19
CA THR A 125 8.77 -6.37 3.30
C THR A 125 9.51 -5.96 2.02
N SER A 126 9.92 -6.90 1.17
CA SER A 126 10.43 -6.58 -0.17
C SER A 126 9.34 -5.93 -1.03
N PRO A 127 9.66 -4.94 -1.89
CA PRO A 127 10.97 -4.39 -2.20
C PRO A 127 11.27 -3.05 -1.48
N HIS A 128 10.80 -2.88 -0.23
CA HIS A 128 11.12 -1.71 0.59
C HIS A 128 12.64 -1.55 0.73
N ASP A 129 13.13 -0.32 0.95
CA ASP A 129 14.53 -0.14 1.32
C ASP A 129 14.82 -0.81 2.68
N PRO A 130 16.06 -1.30 2.92
CA PRO A 130 17.24 -1.21 2.07
C PRO A 130 17.17 -2.09 0.81
N ARG A 131 17.44 -1.49 -0.35
CA ARG A 131 17.37 -2.19 -1.64
C ARG A 131 18.57 -3.12 -1.85
N THR A 132 18.51 -4.32 -1.26
CA THR A 132 19.63 -5.29 -1.22
C THR A 132 19.17 -6.67 -1.69
N PRO A 133 18.96 -6.89 -3.00
CA PRO A 133 18.53 -8.19 -3.50
C PRO A 133 19.55 -9.29 -3.16
N PRO A 134 19.12 -10.51 -2.78
CA PRO A 134 20.02 -11.62 -2.56
C PRO A 134 20.84 -11.98 -3.80
N PRO A 135 22.02 -12.62 -3.61
CA PRO A 135 22.84 -13.10 -4.72
C PRO A 135 22.01 -13.92 -5.72
N GLY A 136 22.20 -13.65 -7.02
CA GLY A 136 21.46 -14.30 -8.11
C GLY A 136 20.26 -13.50 -8.61
N TYR A 137 19.50 -12.82 -7.75
CA TYR A 137 18.31 -12.07 -8.19
C TYR A 137 18.66 -10.75 -8.89
N GLY A 138 19.74 -10.08 -8.50
CA GLY A 138 20.20 -8.85 -9.16
C GLY A 138 20.91 -9.08 -10.50
N GLN A 139 21.41 -10.30 -10.77
CA GLN A 139 22.26 -10.57 -11.94
C GLN A 139 21.53 -10.42 -13.28
N LYS A 140 20.20 -10.65 -13.29
CA LYS A 140 19.37 -10.49 -14.49
C LYS A 140 19.18 -9.03 -14.91
N TYR A 141 19.45 -8.08 -14.00
CA TYR A 141 19.16 -6.66 -14.19
C TYR A 141 20.46 -5.86 -14.23
N MET A 142 21.13 -5.83 -15.38
CA MET A 142 22.31 -4.99 -15.55
C MET A 142 21.89 -3.54 -15.77
N SER A 143 22.30 -2.64 -14.87
CA SER A 143 21.85 -1.23 -14.86
C SER A 143 22.05 -0.51 -16.20
N ASP A 144 23.15 -0.76 -16.89
CA ASP A 144 23.46 -0.20 -18.21
C ASP A 144 22.46 -0.63 -19.30
N THR A 145 21.89 -1.83 -19.19
CA THR A 145 20.86 -2.35 -20.12
C THR A 145 19.44 -1.84 -19.85
N LEU A 146 19.18 -1.27 -18.66
CA LEU A 146 17.84 -0.81 -18.31
C LEU A 146 17.51 0.51 -19.03
N HIS A 147 16.26 0.62 -19.49
CA HIS A 147 15.71 1.87 -20.00
C HIS A 147 15.08 2.66 -18.84
N LEU A 148 15.31 3.97 -18.83
CA LEU A 148 14.66 4.87 -17.88
C LEU A 148 13.15 4.91 -18.12
N PRO A 149 12.34 5.19 -17.09
CA PRO A 149 10.92 5.43 -17.29
C PRO A 149 10.70 6.67 -18.18
N VAL A 150 9.62 6.67 -18.96
CA VAL A 150 9.30 7.77 -19.91
C VAL A 150 9.18 9.13 -19.25
N ASN A 151 8.77 9.16 -17.98
CA ASN A 151 8.64 10.35 -17.15
C ASN A 151 9.83 10.53 -16.19
N TYR A 152 11.02 10.01 -16.53
CA TYR A 152 12.24 10.29 -15.79
C TYR A 152 12.56 11.80 -15.81
N SER A 153 13.04 12.30 -14.67
CA SER A 153 13.63 13.64 -14.54
C SER A 153 14.82 13.56 -13.58
N ASP A 154 15.79 14.46 -13.70
CA ASP A 154 16.91 14.58 -12.76
C ASP A 154 16.51 15.34 -11.49
N MET A 155 15.50 16.21 -11.58
CA MET A 155 14.91 16.98 -10.49
C MET A 155 13.39 16.82 -10.43
N PRO A 156 12.78 16.90 -9.23
CA PRO A 156 11.33 17.00 -9.11
C PRO A 156 10.79 18.26 -9.79
N PRO A 157 9.67 18.17 -10.52
CA PRO A 157 9.07 19.34 -11.16
C PRO A 157 8.51 20.33 -10.15
N TYR A 158 8.20 19.86 -8.93
CA TYR A 158 7.65 20.65 -7.84
C TYR A 158 8.22 20.19 -6.48
N ASP A 159 8.25 21.10 -5.51
CA ASP A 159 8.63 20.80 -4.12
C ASP A 159 7.49 20.11 -3.37
N THR A 160 7.44 18.78 -3.34
CA THR A 160 6.36 18.03 -2.67
C THR A 160 6.29 18.24 -1.15
N GLY A 161 7.24 18.99 -0.57
CA GLY A 161 7.35 19.30 0.85
C GLY A 161 8.09 18.24 1.68
N ASP A 162 8.33 17.05 1.11
CA ASP A 162 8.96 15.90 1.78
C ASP A 162 10.07 15.24 0.93
N LEU A 163 10.96 16.07 0.38
CA LEU A 163 12.06 15.62 -0.49
C LEU A 163 13.35 15.20 0.25
N ASP A 164 13.45 15.47 1.56
CA ASP A 164 14.67 15.25 2.36
C ASP A 164 14.50 14.11 3.39
N ILE A 165 13.64 13.13 3.11
CA ILE A 165 13.35 12.02 4.03
C ILE A 165 13.44 10.65 3.37
N ARG A 166 13.82 9.63 4.16
CA ARG A 166 13.69 8.19 3.82
C ARG A 166 14.22 7.86 2.41
N ASP A 167 13.34 7.35 1.54
CA ASP A 167 13.66 6.87 0.20
C ASP A 167 14.24 7.98 -0.70
N GLU A 168 13.84 9.23 -0.45
CA GLU A 168 14.29 10.38 -1.23
C GLU A 168 15.76 10.74 -0.93
N VAL A 169 16.32 10.33 0.21
CA VAL A 169 17.74 10.59 0.51
C VAL A 169 18.67 9.43 0.17
N ILE A 170 18.15 8.35 -0.44
CA ILE A 170 18.98 7.22 -0.90
C ILE A 170 19.99 7.68 -1.96
N ARG A 171 19.59 8.59 -2.85
CA ARG A 171 20.46 9.23 -3.85
C ARG A 171 20.25 10.74 -3.87
N PRO A 172 21.33 11.54 -3.94
CA PRO A 172 21.24 12.99 -3.94
C PRO A 172 20.62 13.52 -5.24
N PHE A 173 20.07 14.72 -5.17
CA PHE A 173 19.73 15.54 -6.33
C PHE A 173 20.98 16.25 -6.90
N PRO A 174 21.07 16.49 -8.23
CA PRO A 174 20.22 15.94 -9.28
C PRO A 174 20.47 14.44 -9.47
N ARG A 175 19.40 13.67 -9.68
CA ARG A 175 19.46 12.22 -9.82
C ARG A 175 19.82 11.82 -11.23
N THR A 176 21.09 11.46 -11.42
CA THR A 176 21.59 11.06 -12.74
C THR A 176 20.92 9.79 -13.26
N GLN A 177 20.92 9.64 -14.58
CA GLN A 177 20.44 8.41 -15.25
C GLN A 177 21.12 7.15 -14.71
N LYS A 178 22.42 7.21 -14.42
CA LYS A 178 23.19 6.10 -13.87
C LYS A 178 22.67 5.72 -12.48
N MET A 179 22.49 6.69 -11.58
CA MET A 179 21.97 6.46 -10.23
C MET A 179 20.58 5.80 -10.29
N VAL A 180 19.69 6.32 -11.14
CA VAL A 180 18.33 5.76 -11.28
C VAL A 180 18.38 4.33 -11.81
N LYS A 181 19.18 4.05 -12.85
CA LYS A 181 19.33 2.70 -13.40
C LYS A 181 19.90 1.70 -12.39
N GLU A 182 20.83 2.12 -11.53
CA GLU A 182 21.34 1.31 -10.42
C GLU A 182 20.22 0.97 -9.42
N GLU A 183 19.44 1.97 -8.99
CA GLU A 183 18.30 1.74 -8.08
C GLU A 183 17.22 0.85 -8.71
N MET A 184 16.93 1.01 -10.00
CA MET A 184 16.01 0.15 -10.73
C MET A 184 16.48 -1.31 -10.76
N ALA A 185 17.77 -1.55 -10.97
CA ALA A 185 18.34 -2.90 -10.96
C ALA A 185 18.18 -3.57 -9.58
N LEU A 186 18.47 -2.83 -8.50
CA LEU A 186 18.29 -3.33 -7.14
C LEU A 186 16.82 -3.62 -6.83
N TYR A 187 15.92 -2.68 -7.18
CA TYR A 187 14.48 -2.81 -7.01
C TYR A 187 13.93 -4.04 -7.75
N TYR A 188 14.26 -4.21 -9.04
CA TYR A 188 13.80 -5.37 -9.83
C TYR A 188 14.38 -6.69 -9.34
N GLY A 189 15.61 -6.69 -8.81
CA GLY A 189 16.18 -7.85 -8.14
C GLY A 189 15.32 -8.26 -6.94
N MET A 190 14.93 -7.33 -6.08
CA MET A 190 14.07 -7.64 -4.92
C MET A 190 12.65 -8.04 -5.31
N VAL A 191 12.11 -7.48 -6.40
CA VAL A 191 10.82 -7.91 -6.95
C VAL A 191 10.88 -9.37 -7.42
N SER A 192 11.95 -9.77 -8.11
CA SER A 192 12.14 -11.18 -8.51
C SER A 192 12.32 -12.13 -7.33
N GLU A 193 13.00 -11.65 -6.29
CA GLU A 193 13.18 -12.40 -5.04
C GLU A 193 11.83 -12.71 -4.40
N VAL A 194 11.01 -11.69 -4.15
CA VAL A 194 9.72 -11.89 -3.50
C VAL A 194 8.74 -12.68 -4.36
N ASP A 195 8.81 -12.55 -5.69
CA ASP A 195 8.02 -13.38 -6.63
C ASP A 195 8.31 -14.89 -6.44
N THR A 196 9.59 -15.24 -6.23
CA THR A 196 9.97 -16.64 -5.94
C THR A 196 9.38 -17.12 -4.62
N GLN A 197 9.37 -16.27 -3.59
CA GLN A 197 8.78 -16.62 -2.29
C GLN A 197 7.26 -16.75 -2.34
N ILE A 198 6.58 -15.89 -3.12
CA ILE A 198 5.15 -16.02 -3.40
C ILE A 198 4.88 -17.37 -4.08
N GLY A 199 5.69 -17.76 -5.06
CA GLY A 199 5.61 -19.08 -5.70
C GLY A 199 5.66 -20.23 -4.70
N ARG A 200 6.59 -20.20 -3.73
CA ARG A 200 6.68 -21.22 -2.68
C ARG A 200 5.42 -21.33 -1.82
N VAL A 201 4.79 -20.20 -1.49
CA VAL A 201 3.53 -20.18 -0.73
C VAL A 201 2.38 -20.76 -1.56
N LEU A 202 2.30 -20.40 -2.85
CA LEU A 202 1.30 -20.96 -3.76
C LEU A 202 1.47 -22.47 -3.97
N ASP A 203 2.71 -22.95 -4.12
CA ASP A 203 3.02 -24.38 -4.23
C ASP A 203 2.59 -25.15 -2.96
N ALA A 204 2.80 -24.56 -1.78
CA ALA A 204 2.34 -25.17 -0.53
C ALA A 204 0.82 -25.18 -0.42
N LEU A 205 0.15 -24.11 -0.88
CA LEU A 205 -1.31 -24.05 -0.94
C LEU A 205 -1.87 -25.13 -1.88
N GLU A 206 -1.27 -25.33 -3.05
CA GLU A 206 -1.65 -26.40 -3.97
C GLU A 206 -1.44 -27.79 -3.35
N LYS A 207 -0.26 -28.05 -2.77
CA LYS A 207 0.06 -29.33 -2.11
C LYS A 207 -0.82 -29.64 -0.91
N SER A 208 -1.35 -28.62 -0.24
CA SER A 208 -2.32 -28.80 0.86
C SER A 208 -3.71 -29.23 0.38
N GLY A 209 -3.98 -29.18 -0.93
CA GLY A 209 -5.29 -29.47 -1.52
C GLY A 209 -6.32 -28.34 -1.36
N GLN A 210 -5.94 -27.20 -0.79
CA GLN A 210 -6.85 -26.09 -0.48
C GLN A 210 -6.98 -25.04 -1.58
N LEU A 211 -6.16 -25.12 -2.65
CA LEU A 211 -6.10 -24.11 -3.71
C LEU A 211 -7.48 -23.80 -4.32
N GLU A 212 -8.24 -24.83 -4.71
CA GLU A 212 -9.55 -24.67 -5.36
C GLU A 212 -10.63 -24.04 -4.46
N ASN A 213 -10.43 -24.09 -3.13
CA ASN A 213 -11.34 -23.53 -2.14
C ASN A 213 -10.81 -22.23 -1.51
N THR A 214 -9.74 -21.65 -2.07
CA THR A 214 -9.10 -20.45 -1.51
C THR A 214 -9.33 -19.23 -2.41
N ILE A 215 -9.68 -18.10 -1.79
CA ILE A 215 -9.61 -16.79 -2.45
C ILE A 215 -8.24 -16.20 -2.13
N ILE A 216 -7.46 -15.94 -3.17
CA ILE A 216 -6.13 -15.33 -3.07
C ILE A 216 -6.26 -13.86 -3.46
N VAL A 217 -5.77 -12.97 -2.59
CA VAL A 217 -5.68 -11.53 -2.86
C VAL A 217 -4.21 -11.12 -2.84
N PHE A 218 -3.71 -10.62 -3.97
CA PHE A 218 -2.38 -10.04 -4.08
C PHE A 218 -2.51 -8.52 -4.22
N ALA A 219 -1.83 -7.78 -3.35
CA ALA A 219 -1.82 -6.32 -3.36
C ALA A 219 -0.50 -5.76 -2.80
N ALA A 220 -0.24 -4.48 -3.05
CA ALA A 220 0.79 -3.70 -2.35
C ALA A 220 0.15 -2.61 -1.48
N ASP A 221 0.85 -2.14 -0.45
CA ASP A 221 0.39 -1.07 0.44
C ASP A 221 0.38 0.31 -0.25
N ASN A 222 1.38 0.55 -1.09
CA ASN A 222 1.54 1.73 -1.94
C ASN A 222 2.40 1.40 -3.17
N GLY A 223 2.43 2.32 -4.14
CA GLY A 223 3.42 2.31 -5.21
C GLY A 223 4.76 2.90 -4.75
N LEU A 224 5.70 3.08 -5.68
CA LEU A 224 7.02 3.63 -5.41
C LEU A 224 7.61 4.28 -6.67
N ALA A 225 8.14 5.49 -6.53
CA ALA A 225 8.97 6.10 -7.56
C ALA A 225 10.39 5.50 -7.54
N VAL A 226 10.91 5.16 -8.70
CA VAL A 226 12.32 4.86 -8.95
C VAL A 226 12.78 5.66 -10.17
N GLY A 227 12.88 6.97 -9.99
CA GLY A 227 13.31 7.96 -10.99
C GLY A 227 12.19 8.68 -11.74
N GLN A 228 10.94 8.20 -11.67
CA GLN A 228 9.78 8.91 -12.24
C GLN A 228 9.62 10.28 -11.59
N HIS A 229 9.46 11.32 -12.41
CA HIS A 229 9.42 12.73 -12.00
C HIS A 229 10.60 13.14 -11.12
N GLY A 230 11.74 12.45 -11.27
CA GLY A 230 12.91 12.67 -10.42
C GLY A 230 12.73 12.24 -8.98
N LEU A 231 11.72 11.45 -8.62
CA LEU A 231 11.43 10.97 -7.25
C LEU A 231 12.00 9.55 -6.99
N LEU A 232 12.26 9.19 -5.73
CA LEU A 232 12.74 7.86 -5.30
C LEU A 232 11.89 7.23 -4.18
N GLY A 233 10.81 7.88 -3.80
CA GLY A 233 9.89 7.45 -2.76
C GLY A 233 8.43 7.52 -3.17
N LYS A 234 7.56 7.58 -2.17
CA LYS A 234 6.10 7.48 -2.26
C LYS A 234 5.37 8.71 -1.74
N GLN A 235 6.12 9.73 -1.31
CA GLN A 235 5.64 10.95 -0.66
C GLN A 235 5.07 11.95 -1.68
N ASN A 236 4.18 11.47 -2.54
CA ASN A 236 3.56 12.21 -3.65
C ASN A 236 2.25 11.51 -4.07
N LEU A 237 1.48 12.14 -4.96
CA LEU A 237 0.20 11.59 -5.42
C LEU A 237 0.21 11.11 -6.87
N TYR A 238 1.35 11.01 -7.55
CA TYR A 238 1.42 10.47 -8.91
C TYR A 238 1.02 8.99 -8.95
N ASN A 239 0.55 8.51 -10.09
CA ASN A 239 0.07 7.13 -10.27
C ASN A 239 1.13 6.08 -9.92
N HIS A 240 2.41 6.35 -10.16
CA HIS A 240 3.49 5.42 -9.78
C HIS A 240 3.60 5.20 -8.26
N SER A 241 3.06 6.12 -7.44
CA SER A 241 3.09 6.05 -5.97
C SER A 241 1.74 5.67 -5.35
N VAL A 242 0.61 6.03 -5.96
CA VAL A 242 -0.73 5.73 -5.39
C VAL A 242 -1.43 4.54 -6.02
N ARG A 243 -1.05 4.13 -7.24
CA ARG A 243 -1.67 3.00 -7.94
C ARG A 243 -0.87 1.73 -7.68
N VAL A 244 -1.52 0.75 -7.06
CA VAL A 244 -0.92 -0.53 -6.67
C VAL A 244 -1.46 -1.68 -7.52
N PRO A 245 -0.72 -2.80 -7.64
CA PRO A 245 -1.32 -4.04 -8.09
C PRO A 245 -2.46 -4.44 -7.12
N LEU A 246 -3.56 -4.93 -7.67
CA LEU A 246 -4.61 -5.63 -6.95
C LEU A 246 -5.12 -6.75 -7.84
N VAL A 247 -4.86 -8.00 -7.45
CA VAL A 247 -5.25 -9.20 -8.18
C VAL A 247 -6.01 -10.11 -7.23
N MET A 248 -7.15 -10.63 -7.70
CA MET A 248 -7.92 -11.64 -6.96
C MET A 248 -8.08 -12.89 -7.81
N VAL A 249 -7.87 -14.05 -7.19
CA VAL A 249 -8.02 -15.38 -7.81
C VAL A 249 -8.82 -16.26 -6.87
N GLY A 250 -9.66 -17.14 -7.40
CA GLY A 250 -10.43 -18.09 -6.60
C GLY A 250 -11.81 -18.38 -7.20
N LYS A 251 -12.55 -19.25 -6.52
CA LYS A 251 -13.89 -19.66 -6.95
C LYS A 251 -14.83 -18.45 -7.06
N GLY A 252 -15.56 -18.38 -8.19
CA GLY A 252 -16.50 -17.28 -8.47
C GLY A 252 -15.86 -16.01 -9.02
N ILE A 253 -14.53 -15.97 -9.21
CA ILE A 253 -13.81 -14.86 -9.83
C ILE A 253 -13.50 -15.19 -11.29
N LYS A 254 -13.85 -14.30 -12.22
CA LYS A 254 -13.63 -14.52 -13.65
C LYS A 254 -12.15 -14.44 -14.00
N GLN A 255 -11.57 -15.57 -14.41
CA GLN A 255 -10.19 -15.64 -14.88
C GLN A 255 -9.93 -14.65 -16.04
N GLY A 256 -8.80 -13.96 -15.96
CA GLY A 256 -8.33 -13.01 -16.99
C GLY A 256 -9.13 -11.71 -17.07
N ALA A 257 -10.15 -11.52 -16.22
CA ALA A 257 -10.90 -10.27 -16.19
C ALA A 257 -10.01 -9.10 -15.77
N LYS A 258 -10.23 -7.94 -16.41
CA LYS A 258 -9.56 -6.67 -16.09
C LYS A 258 -10.63 -5.61 -15.90
N ASN A 259 -10.43 -4.74 -14.92
CA ASN A 259 -11.31 -3.62 -14.64
C ASN A 259 -10.48 -2.37 -14.35
N SER A 260 -10.92 -1.22 -14.85
CA SER A 260 -10.24 0.07 -14.70
C SER A 260 -10.99 1.04 -13.77
N SER A 261 -12.08 0.61 -13.15
CA SER A 261 -12.80 1.41 -12.16
C SER A 261 -11.91 1.70 -10.96
N GLY A 262 -12.06 2.89 -10.39
CA GLY A 262 -11.40 3.23 -9.14
C GLY A 262 -11.84 2.31 -8.01
N CYS A 263 -10.90 1.95 -7.15
CA CYS A 263 -11.13 1.29 -5.86
C CYS A 263 -10.04 1.71 -4.88
N TYR A 264 -10.32 1.57 -3.58
CA TYR A 264 -9.32 1.70 -2.54
C TYR A 264 -8.90 0.32 -2.02
N LEU A 265 -7.69 0.20 -1.48
CA LEU A 265 -7.28 -1.04 -0.81
C LEU A 265 -8.22 -1.42 0.35
N TYR A 266 -8.80 -0.44 1.05
CA TYR A 266 -9.75 -0.72 2.13
C TYR A 266 -11.11 -1.26 1.63
N ASP A 267 -11.37 -1.26 0.32
CA ASP A 267 -12.53 -1.92 -0.28
C ASP A 267 -12.36 -3.46 -0.36
N VAL A 268 -11.14 -3.97 -0.19
CA VAL A 268 -10.87 -5.42 -0.17
C VAL A 268 -11.61 -6.09 1.00
N TYR A 269 -11.66 -5.44 2.17
CA TYR A 269 -12.30 -6.00 3.35
C TYR A 269 -13.76 -6.38 3.12
N PRO A 270 -14.68 -5.45 2.77
CA PRO A 270 -16.07 -5.82 2.53
C PRO A 270 -16.22 -6.79 1.35
N THR A 271 -15.37 -6.69 0.33
CA THR A 271 -15.38 -7.60 -0.82
C THR A 271 -15.11 -9.05 -0.41
N VAL A 272 -14.09 -9.28 0.43
CA VAL A 272 -13.71 -10.62 0.87
C VAL A 272 -14.73 -11.18 1.87
N CYS A 273 -15.30 -10.35 2.77
CA CYS A 273 -16.44 -10.75 3.59
C CYS A 273 -17.60 -11.27 2.74
N GLU A 274 -18.07 -10.48 1.76
CA GLU A 274 -19.19 -10.90 0.91
C GLU A 274 -18.85 -12.12 0.04
N ALA A 275 -17.59 -12.28 -0.40
CA ALA A 275 -17.16 -13.43 -1.17
C ALA A 275 -17.12 -14.71 -0.31
N ALA A 276 -16.78 -14.58 0.98
CA ALA A 276 -16.83 -15.65 1.97
C ALA A 276 -18.24 -15.91 2.55
N GLY A 277 -19.24 -15.08 2.21
CA GLY A 277 -20.60 -15.21 2.74
C GLY A 277 -20.77 -14.66 4.16
N LEU A 278 -19.85 -13.81 4.62
CA LEU A 278 -19.90 -13.15 5.93
C LEU A 278 -20.55 -11.76 5.81
N SER A 279 -21.23 -11.34 6.88
CA SER A 279 -21.72 -9.96 7.02
C SER A 279 -20.58 -8.98 7.21
N VAL A 280 -20.60 -7.85 6.52
CA VAL A 280 -19.60 -6.79 6.72
C VAL A 280 -19.84 -6.09 8.08
N PRO A 281 -18.81 -5.91 8.94
CA PRO A 281 -18.96 -5.15 10.18
C PRO A 281 -19.35 -3.69 9.96
N GLU A 282 -20.18 -3.13 10.85
CA GLU A 282 -20.68 -1.75 10.74
C GLU A 282 -19.57 -0.68 10.73
N CYS A 283 -18.42 -0.95 11.35
CA CYS A 283 -17.29 -0.02 11.39
C CYS A 283 -16.58 0.13 10.03
N VAL A 284 -16.83 -0.76 9.06
CA VAL A 284 -16.19 -0.76 7.74
C VAL A 284 -16.83 0.31 6.85
N LYS A 285 -16.03 1.22 6.31
CA LYS A 285 -16.47 2.28 5.38
C LYS A 285 -16.15 2.00 3.92
N GLY A 286 -15.38 0.94 3.64
CA GLY A 286 -15.11 0.46 2.30
C GLY A 286 -16.39 0.06 1.57
N GLN A 287 -16.33 0.07 0.23
CA GLN A 287 -17.43 -0.39 -0.62
C GLN A 287 -16.99 -1.69 -1.27
N SER A 288 -17.81 -2.75 -1.15
CA SER A 288 -17.52 -4.02 -1.82
C SER A 288 -17.51 -3.84 -3.34
N PHE A 289 -16.46 -4.34 -3.98
CA PHE A 289 -16.38 -4.47 -5.43
C PHE A 289 -16.64 -5.91 -5.90
N LYS A 290 -17.30 -6.75 -5.08
CA LYS A 290 -17.64 -8.14 -5.43
C LYS A 290 -18.39 -8.24 -6.76
N SER A 291 -19.22 -7.23 -7.07
CA SER A 291 -19.95 -7.14 -8.34
C SER A 291 -19.02 -7.18 -9.56
N LEU A 292 -17.79 -6.66 -9.45
CA LEU A 292 -16.78 -6.65 -10.51
C LEU A 292 -16.15 -8.03 -10.74
N LEU A 293 -16.12 -8.90 -9.73
CA LEU A 293 -15.42 -10.19 -9.78
C LEU A 293 -15.99 -11.14 -10.85
N SER A 294 -17.27 -10.98 -11.20
CA SER A 294 -17.93 -11.73 -12.28
C SER A 294 -17.45 -11.34 -13.69
N GLY A 295 -16.77 -10.21 -13.85
CA GLY A 295 -16.39 -9.62 -15.13
C GLY A 295 -17.54 -8.97 -15.92
N LYS A 296 -18.78 -9.00 -15.40
CA LYS A 296 -19.95 -8.40 -16.04
C LYS A 296 -20.11 -6.91 -15.73
N ASN A 297 -19.81 -6.52 -14.50
CA ASN A 297 -19.90 -5.12 -14.06
C ASN A 297 -18.58 -4.39 -14.34
N LYS A 298 -18.68 -3.11 -14.70
CA LYS A 298 -17.53 -2.27 -15.09
C LYS A 298 -17.29 -1.08 -14.18
N GLN A 299 -18.21 -0.77 -13.26
CA GLN A 299 -18.16 0.42 -12.43
C GLN A 299 -18.24 0.04 -10.95
N HIS A 300 -17.43 0.74 -10.15
CA HIS A 300 -17.38 0.68 -8.70
C HIS A 300 -17.35 2.09 -8.13
N ARG A 301 -16.19 2.74 -8.11
CA ARG A 301 -16.05 4.16 -7.78
C ARG A 301 -15.77 4.99 -9.03
N ASP A 302 -16.51 6.08 -9.15
CA ASP A 302 -16.37 7.10 -10.18
C ASP A 302 -15.48 8.28 -9.75
N LEU A 303 -15.14 8.33 -8.45
CA LEU A 303 -14.36 9.38 -7.81
C LEU A 303 -13.34 8.76 -6.84
N ILE A 304 -12.08 9.19 -6.93
CA ILE A 304 -11.03 8.83 -5.98
C ILE A 304 -10.42 10.11 -5.39
N SER A 305 -10.57 10.31 -4.09
CA SER A 305 -9.79 11.26 -3.28
C SER A 305 -8.47 10.64 -2.82
N LEU A 306 -7.39 11.40 -2.91
CA LEU A 306 -6.02 11.02 -2.57
C LEU A 306 -5.43 12.05 -1.59
N ASN A 307 -4.63 11.58 -0.64
CA ASN A 307 -4.13 12.42 0.44
C ASN A 307 -2.71 12.01 0.80
N TYR A 308 -1.83 12.99 1.02
CA TYR A 308 -0.53 12.78 1.64
C TYR A 308 -0.25 13.92 2.60
N SER A 309 -0.04 13.58 3.89
CA SER A 309 0.18 14.56 4.96
C SER A 309 -0.90 15.66 4.99
N ASN A 310 -0.61 16.82 5.56
CA ASN A 310 -1.37 18.06 5.37
C ASN A 310 -0.95 18.84 4.10
N LEU A 311 -0.01 18.28 3.33
CA LEU A 311 0.70 18.99 2.25
C LEU A 311 0.08 18.79 0.88
N ILE A 312 -0.52 17.62 0.61
CA ILE A 312 -0.96 17.26 -0.74
C ILE A 312 -2.36 16.66 -0.70
N ARG A 313 -3.22 17.15 -1.61
CA ARG A 313 -4.56 16.62 -1.87
C ARG A 313 -4.70 16.32 -3.35
N GLY A 314 -5.45 15.26 -3.68
CA GLY A 314 -5.67 14.85 -5.05
C GLY A 314 -7.09 14.37 -5.26
N ILE A 315 -7.62 14.59 -6.46
CA ILE A 315 -8.93 14.09 -6.86
C ILE A 315 -8.83 13.53 -8.28
N VAL A 316 -9.38 12.33 -8.49
CA VAL A 316 -9.50 11.68 -9.80
C VAL A 316 -10.97 11.53 -10.14
N LYS A 317 -11.42 12.17 -11.22
CA LYS A 317 -12.79 12.11 -11.72
C LYS A 317 -12.81 12.22 -13.23
N ASP A 318 -13.56 11.34 -13.90
CA ASP A 318 -13.68 11.27 -15.36
C ASP A 318 -12.31 11.18 -16.07
N ASN A 319 -11.39 10.41 -15.51
CA ASN A 319 -9.98 10.29 -15.91
C ASN A 319 -9.12 11.55 -15.75
N PHE A 320 -9.68 12.68 -15.31
CA PHE A 320 -8.86 13.83 -14.93
C PHE A 320 -8.38 13.68 -13.49
N LYS A 321 -7.10 13.98 -13.27
CA LYS A 321 -6.48 14.04 -11.96
C LYS A 321 -5.99 15.45 -11.69
N LEU A 322 -6.52 16.06 -10.63
CA LEU A 322 -6.03 17.33 -10.10
C LEU A 322 -5.25 17.04 -8.81
N ILE A 323 -3.99 17.47 -8.75
CA ILE A 323 -3.16 17.44 -7.55
C ILE A 323 -3.00 18.87 -7.07
N ALA A 324 -3.22 19.10 -5.78
CA ALA A 324 -3.07 20.38 -5.11
C ALA A 324 -2.00 20.23 -4.02
N TYR A 325 -1.15 21.23 -3.91
CA TYR A 325 -0.08 21.29 -2.92
C TYR A 325 -0.24 22.53 -2.07
N ASN A 326 0.14 22.42 -0.80
CA ASN A 326 0.27 23.51 0.15
C ASN A 326 1.60 23.36 0.87
N VAL A 327 2.63 23.99 0.32
CA VAL A 327 4.03 23.82 0.76
C VAL A 327 4.66 25.18 0.97
N LYS A 328 5.23 25.40 2.16
CA LYS A 328 5.93 26.66 2.54
C LYS A 328 5.07 27.90 2.25
N GLY A 329 3.78 27.81 2.58
CA GLY A 329 2.80 28.89 2.38
C GLY A 329 2.42 29.17 0.92
N LYS A 330 2.79 28.31 -0.03
CA LYS A 330 2.45 28.42 -1.45
C LYS A 330 1.53 27.30 -1.88
N ASN A 331 0.52 27.66 -2.68
CA ASN A 331 -0.36 26.72 -3.33
C ASN A 331 -0.02 26.63 -4.81
N TYR A 332 0.16 25.41 -5.30
CA TYR A 332 0.28 25.13 -6.74
C TYR A 332 -0.50 23.86 -7.07
N TYR A 333 -0.80 23.70 -8.35
CA TYR A 333 -1.71 22.68 -8.85
C TYR A 333 -1.15 22.01 -10.09
N GLU A 334 -1.45 20.74 -10.26
CA GLU A 334 -1.17 19.97 -11.47
C GLU A 334 -2.47 19.35 -11.97
N LEU A 335 -2.68 19.36 -13.28
CA LEU A 335 -3.81 18.69 -13.92
C LEU A 335 -3.29 17.70 -14.97
N TYR A 336 -3.80 16.47 -14.92
CA TYR A 336 -3.51 15.42 -15.89
C TYR A 336 -4.79 14.80 -16.44
N ASP A 337 -4.78 14.49 -17.74
CA ASP A 337 -5.78 13.61 -18.35
C ASP A 337 -5.20 12.19 -18.45
N LEU A 338 -5.60 11.32 -17.52
CA LEU A 338 -5.07 9.97 -17.39
C LEU A 338 -5.51 9.03 -18.53
N ALA A 339 -6.52 9.40 -19.32
CA ALA A 339 -6.95 8.59 -20.46
C ALA A 339 -5.93 8.68 -21.61
N VAL A 340 -5.29 9.83 -21.78
CA VAL A 340 -4.29 10.08 -22.84
C VAL A 340 -2.85 10.11 -22.31
N ASP A 341 -2.66 10.50 -21.05
CA ASP A 341 -1.35 10.61 -20.38
C ASP A 341 -1.35 9.85 -19.04
N PRO A 342 -1.41 8.51 -19.06
CA PRO A 342 -1.44 7.69 -17.84
C PRO A 342 -0.14 7.76 -17.02
N LYS A 343 0.91 8.37 -17.57
CA LYS A 343 2.24 8.54 -16.96
C LYS A 343 2.45 9.96 -16.42
N GLU A 344 1.46 10.84 -16.55
CA GLU A 344 1.45 12.18 -15.97
C GLU A 344 2.65 13.03 -16.46
N THR A 345 3.02 12.87 -17.73
CA THR A 345 4.16 13.57 -18.36
C THR A 345 3.87 15.02 -18.74
N LYS A 346 2.60 15.39 -18.92
CA LYS A 346 2.21 16.73 -19.37
C LYS A 346 1.20 17.37 -18.41
N ASN A 347 1.66 18.35 -17.64
CA ASN A 347 0.78 19.16 -16.81
C ASN A 347 -0.09 20.10 -17.67
N LEU A 348 -1.40 20.02 -17.51
CA LEU A 348 -2.42 20.77 -18.27
C LEU A 348 -2.93 22.01 -17.51
N ILE A 349 -2.35 22.35 -16.36
CA ILE A 349 -2.88 23.39 -15.47
C ILE A 349 -3.00 24.77 -16.12
N ASP A 350 -2.10 25.11 -17.06
CA ASP A 350 -2.05 26.42 -17.74
C ASP A 350 -2.82 26.45 -19.08
N GLU A 351 -3.42 25.33 -19.50
CA GLU A 351 -4.15 25.27 -20.77
C GLU A 351 -5.57 25.87 -20.62
N ALA A 352 -5.84 26.98 -21.31
CA ALA A 352 -7.10 27.74 -21.19
C ALA A 352 -8.39 26.91 -21.36
N LYS A 353 -8.38 25.87 -22.22
CA LYS A 353 -9.53 24.96 -22.42
C LYS A 353 -9.91 24.15 -21.16
N HIS A 354 -9.01 24.03 -20.18
CA HIS A 354 -9.23 23.25 -18.97
C HIS A 354 -9.67 24.07 -17.75
N VAL A 355 -9.78 25.40 -17.85
CA VAL A 355 -10.17 26.29 -16.73
C VAL A 355 -11.46 25.84 -16.03
N ALA A 356 -12.52 25.52 -16.80
CA ALA A 356 -13.78 25.05 -16.24
C ALA A 356 -13.65 23.68 -15.54
N ARG A 357 -12.85 22.77 -16.10
CA ARG A 357 -12.58 21.45 -15.49
C ARG A 357 -11.78 21.59 -14.20
N ILE A 358 -10.79 22.48 -14.15
CA ILE A 358 -10.01 22.75 -12.94
C ILE A 358 -10.91 23.28 -11.83
N ALA A 359 -11.77 24.26 -12.13
CA ALA A 359 -12.72 24.81 -11.16
C ALA A 359 -13.67 23.72 -10.61
N GLN A 360 -14.20 22.87 -11.49
CA GLN A 360 -15.05 21.74 -11.11
C GLN A 360 -14.31 20.77 -10.17
N LEU A 361 -13.10 20.35 -10.53
CA LEU A 361 -12.33 19.39 -9.71
C LEU A 361 -11.91 19.98 -8.36
N LYS A 362 -11.58 21.29 -8.30
CA LYS A 362 -11.32 21.98 -7.03
C LYS A 362 -12.55 21.97 -6.12
N GLN A 363 -13.73 22.24 -6.67
CA GLN A 363 -14.97 22.22 -5.90
C GLN A 363 -15.28 20.81 -5.37
N ILE A 364 -15.16 19.78 -6.22
CA ILE A 364 -15.33 18.37 -5.79
C ILE A 364 -14.31 18.00 -4.70
N MET A 365 -13.05 18.44 -4.83
CA MET A 365 -12.02 18.18 -3.83
C MET A 365 -12.37 18.80 -2.47
N ILE A 366 -12.91 20.03 -2.44
CA ILE A 366 -13.38 20.70 -1.20
C ILE A 366 -14.55 19.93 -0.58
N GLU A 367 -15.52 19.51 -1.39
CA GLU A 367 -16.70 18.77 -0.93
C GLU A 367 -16.34 17.41 -0.34
N GLU A 368 -15.48 16.64 -1.03
CA GLU A 368 -14.99 15.35 -0.53
C GLU A 368 -14.10 15.50 0.70
N SER A 369 -13.29 16.55 0.78
CA SER A 369 -12.49 16.87 1.97
C SER A 369 -13.40 17.07 3.20
N LYS A 370 -14.44 17.91 3.08
CA LYS A 370 -15.43 18.13 4.15
C LYS A 370 -16.18 16.86 4.54
N LYS A 371 -16.65 16.09 3.55
CA LYS A 371 -17.39 14.84 3.75
C LYS A 371 -16.57 13.78 4.50
N ASN A 372 -15.27 13.71 4.22
CA ASN A 372 -14.38 12.72 4.83
C ASN A 372 -13.80 13.18 6.18
N GLY A 373 -14.18 14.35 6.69
CA GLY A 373 -13.66 14.87 7.97
C GLY A 373 -12.18 15.28 7.90
N ASP A 374 -11.71 15.70 6.72
CA ASP A 374 -10.37 16.22 6.55
C ASP A 374 -10.18 17.51 7.36
N PHE A 375 -9.10 17.56 8.13
CA PHE A 375 -8.77 18.70 8.98
C PHE A 375 -8.22 19.89 8.19
N CYS A 376 -7.74 19.68 6.95
CA CYS A 376 -7.34 20.76 6.05
C CYS A 376 -8.57 21.44 5.45
N GLN A 377 -8.68 22.76 5.61
CA GLN A 377 -9.82 23.54 5.11
C GLN A 377 -9.49 24.11 3.73
N LEU A 378 -9.70 23.34 2.66
CA LEU A 378 -9.24 23.67 1.30
C LEU A 378 -9.83 24.96 0.72
N ASP A 379 -10.92 25.49 1.29
CA ASP A 379 -11.54 26.76 0.94
C ASP A 379 -10.95 27.97 1.69
N GLN A 380 -10.01 27.74 2.61
CA GLN A 380 -9.28 28.78 3.32
C GLN A 380 -7.87 29.00 2.75
N PRO A 381 -7.28 30.21 2.93
CA PRO A 381 -5.88 30.45 2.61
C PRO A 381 -4.96 29.40 3.24
N GLN A 382 -4.06 28.82 2.44
CA GLN A 382 -3.07 27.80 2.87
C GLN A 382 -3.73 26.63 3.64
N TRP A 383 -4.97 26.31 3.29
CA TRP A 383 -5.80 25.27 3.90
C TRP A 383 -6.00 25.37 5.42
N ASN A 384 -5.78 26.57 6.00
CA ASN A 384 -5.66 26.78 7.45
C ASN A 384 -4.60 25.89 8.13
N CYS A 385 -3.62 25.40 7.37
CA CYS A 385 -2.56 24.50 7.82
C CYS A 385 -1.27 24.76 7.02
N PRO A 386 -0.64 25.95 7.15
CA PRO A 386 0.39 26.43 6.23
C PRO A 386 1.75 25.75 6.36
N GLU A 387 2.01 25.11 7.50
CA GLU A 387 3.26 24.43 7.81
C GLU A 387 3.07 22.92 7.78
N LYS A 388 4.12 22.18 7.39
CA LYS A 388 4.13 20.73 7.49
C LYS A 388 3.91 20.34 8.96
N LEU A 389 2.93 19.49 9.22
CA LEU A 389 2.71 18.94 10.54
C LEU A 389 3.93 18.11 10.99
N SER A 390 4.35 18.32 12.23
CA SER A 390 5.27 17.40 12.87
C SER A 390 4.60 16.03 13.04
N TRP A 391 5.41 14.99 13.22
CA TRP A 391 4.87 13.66 13.51
C TRP A 391 3.99 13.68 14.78
N ASP A 392 4.44 14.38 15.83
CA ASP A 392 3.72 14.46 17.09
C ASP A 392 2.39 15.22 16.96
N ASP A 393 2.31 16.22 16.10
CA ASP A 393 1.05 16.93 15.84
C ASP A 393 0.09 16.09 15.00
N ALA A 394 0.62 15.33 14.03
CA ALA A 394 -0.20 14.40 13.25
C ALA A 394 -0.84 13.32 14.15
N LEU A 395 -0.14 12.84 15.18
CA LEU A 395 -0.69 11.89 16.15
C LEU A 395 -1.85 12.47 16.99
N LYS A 396 -1.93 13.80 17.15
CA LYS A 396 -2.99 14.47 17.93
C LYS A 396 -4.25 14.78 17.12
N LEU A 397 -4.21 14.68 15.79
CA LEU A 397 -5.36 14.99 14.92
C LEU A 397 -6.53 14.03 15.10
N ASN A 398 -6.22 12.76 15.42
CA ASN A 398 -7.22 11.74 15.65
C ASN A 398 -6.76 10.88 16.85
N PRO A 399 -6.93 11.41 18.08
CA PRO A 399 -6.37 10.81 19.29
C PRO A 399 -7.04 9.48 19.65
#